data_AF-A0AA87QEP7-F1
#
_entry.id   AF-A0AA87QEP7-F1
#
_cell.length_a   1.000
_cell.length_b   1.000
_cell.length_c   1.000
_cell.angle_alpha   90.00
_cell.angle_beta   90.00
_cell.angle_gamma   90.00
#
_symmetry.space_group_name_H-M   'P 1'
#
loop_
_entity.id
_entity.type
_entity.pdbx_description
1 polymer ?
#
loop_
_entity_poly.entity_id
_entity_poly.type
_entity_poly.pdbx_seq_one_letter_code
_entity_poly.pdbx_strand_id
1 'polypeptide(L)'
;MARGDPTDMEWRIIEGLWPTERGRKSRPAHDNRRYLNGMLHVLRVDCPWRDMHECYGKWNSVYVRFRRWAEQGVWGALLETLVELG
;
A
#
# COMPACT_ATOMS: atom_id res chain seq x y z
N MET A 1 13.16 4.82 6.13
CA MET A 1 11.81 5.38 5.99
C MET A 1 11.92 6.58 5.07
N ALA A 2 11.13 6.62 4.00
CA ALA A 2 11.06 7.82 3.17
C ALA A 2 10.13 8.84 3.83
N ARG A 3 10.33 10.13 3.55
CA ARG A 3 9.40 11.20 3.95
C ARG A 3 7.99 10.80 3.47
N GLY A 4 6.96 10.82 4.33
CA GLY A 4 5.58 10.48 3.95
C GLY A 4 5.16 9.00 4.06
N ASP A 5 6.03 8.11 4.53
CA ASP A 5 5.64 6.75 4.92
C ASP A 5 4.81 6.78 6.23
N PRO A 6 3.79 5.92 6.40
CA PRO A 6 3.04 5.83 7.66
C PRO A 6 3.94 5.48 8.84
N THR A 7 3.75 6.19 9.94
CA THR A 7 4.32 5.85 11.25
C THR A 7 3.84 4.47 11.70
N ASP A 8 4.53 3.85 12.66
CA ASP A 8 4.11 2.55 13.20
C ASP A 8 2.72 2.59 13.86
N MET A 9 2.29 3.77 14.32
CA MET A 9 0.97 3.95 14.93
C MET A 9 -0.14 4.02 13.88
N GLU A 10 0.01 4.87 12.87
CA GLU A 10 -0.91 4.93 11.71
C GLU A 10 -0.96 3.56 11.03
N TRP A 11 0.20 2.90 10.94
CA TRP A 11 0.31 1.58 10.38
C TRP A 11 -0.59 0.54 11.05
N ARG A 12 -0.61 0.52 12.39
CA ARG A 12 -1.45 -0.43 13.14
C ARG A 12 -2.94 -0.25 12.87
N ILE A 13 -3.36 0.98 12.59
CA ILE A 13 -4.76 1.26 12.26
C ILE A 13 -5.05 0.82 10.83
N ILE A 14 -4.17 1.16 9.89
CA ILE A 14 -4.29 0.80 8.47
C ILE A 14 -4.25 -0.73 8.27
N GLU A 15 -3.40 -1.45 9.01
CA GLU A 15 -3.27 -2.90 8.92
C GLU A 15 -4.59 -3.62 9.24
N GLY A 16 -5.40 -3.07 10.15
CA GLY A 16 -6.71 -3.60 10.51
C GLY A 16 -7.77 -3.47 9.42
N LEU A 17 -7.57 -2.58 8.43
CA LEU A 17 -8.50 -2.36 7.33
C LEU A 17 -8.29 -3.31 6.16
N TRP A 18 -7.24 -4.13 6.20
CA TRP A 18 -6.95 -4.97 5.06
C TRP A 18 -7.80 -6.23 5.00
N PRO A 19 -8.25 -6.59 3.79
CA PRO A 19 -8.77 -7.92 3.57
C PRO A 19 -7.66 -8.93 3.90
N THR A 20 -8.01 -10.01 4.60
CA THR A 20 -7.08 -11.09 4.93
C THR A 20 -6.41 -11.61 3.66
N GLU A 21 -5.17 -11.16 3.41
CA GLU A 21 -4.36 -11.63 2.29
C GLU A 21 -3.90 -13.06 2.60
N ARG A 22 -4.73 -14.05 2.26
CA ARG A 22 -4.26 -15.43 2.20
C ARG A 22 -3.34 -15.56 1.00
N GLY A 23 -2.04 -15.49 1.26
CA GLY A 23 -1.03 -15.89 0.28
C GLY A 23 -1.39 -17.25 -0.32
N ARG A 24 -1.13 -17.44 -1.61
CA ARG A 24 -1.21 -18.80 -2.19
C ARG A 24 0.04 -19.57 -1.76
N LYS A 25 -0.04 -20.90 -1.73
CA LYS A 25 1.05 -21.81 -1.33
C LYS A 25 2.43 -21.48 -1.94
N SER A 26 2.45 -20.86 -3.12
CA SER A 26 3.66 -20.42 -3.86
C SER A 26 3.86 -18.90 -3.98
N ARG A 27 2.98 -18.09 -3.36
CA ARG A 27 3.05 -16.63 -3.27
C ARG A 27 2.62 -16.21 -1.86
N PRO A 28 3.54 -16.21 -0.89
CA PRO A 28 3.24 -15.78 0.47
C PRO A 28 2.68 -14.35 0.48
N ALA A 29 1.92 -14.02 1.52
CA ALA A 29 1.52 -12.63 1.76
C ALA A 29 2.79 -11.80 1.89
N HIS A 30 3.01 -10.97 0.89
CA HIS A 30 4.16 -10.07 0.85
C HIS A 30 3.87 -8.88 1.77
N ASP A 31 4.93 -8.22 2.25
CA ASP A 31 4.83 -7.07 3.15
C ASP A 31 3.95 -5.96 2.55
N ASN A 32 2.70 -5.90 3.02
CA ASN A 32 1.71 -4.94 2.57
C ASN A 32 2.14 -3.50 2.91
N ARG A 33 2.98 -3.29 3.94
CA ARG A 33 3.56 -1.98 4.30
C ARG A 33 4.46 -1.48 3.23
N ARG A 34 5.36 -2.34 2.80
CA ARG A 34 6.30 -2.02 1.74
C ARG A 34 5.58 -1.63 0.46
N TYR A 35 4.50 -2.33 0.12
CA TYR A 35 3.69 -1.99 -1.05
C TYR A 35 2.94 -0.67 -0.88
N LEU A 36 2.28 -0.46 0.26
CA LEU A 36 1.58 0.79 0.51
C LEU A 36 2.54 1.98 0.42
N ASN A 37 3.72 1.88 1.03
CA ASN A 37 4.74 2.93 0.94
C ASN A 37 5.17 3.20 -0.51
N GLY A 38 5.30 2.15 -1.33
CA GLY A 38 5.59 2.31 -2.76
C GLY A 38 4.48 3.02 -3.54
N MET A 39 3.22 2.69 -3.24
CA MET A 39 2.06 3.36 -3.83
C MET A 39 2.00 4.83 -3.40
N LEU A 40 2.17 5.12 -2.11
CA LEU A 40 2.19 6.48 -1.57
C LEU A 40 3.34 7.31 -2.13
N HIS A 41 4.51 6.69 -2.34
CA HIS A 41 5.63 7.35 -3.00
C HIS A 41 5.25 7.81 -4.41
N VAL A 42 4.69 6.90 -5.23
CA VAL A 42 4.25 7.20 -6.60
C VAL A 42 3.20 8.32 -6.60
N LEU A 43 2.19 8.23 -5.75
CA LEU A 43 1.11 9.22 -5.67
C LEU A 43 1.58 10.60 -5.20
N ARG A 44 2.57 10.65 -4.30
CA ARG A 44 3.08 11.91 -3.74
C ARG A 44 4.10 12.60 -4.63
N VAL A 45 4.95 11.82 -5.29
CA VAL A 45 6.01 12.34 -6.18
C VAL A 45 5.46 12.58 -7.60
N ASP A 46 4.29 12.02 -7.91
CA ASP A 46 3.66 12.04 -9.23
C ASP A 46 4.60 11.51 -10.32
N CYS A 47 5.26 10.37 -10.02
CA CYS A 47 6.18 9.72 -10.94
C CYS A 47 5.51 8.53 -11.65
N PRO A 48 5.99 8.14 -12.84
CA PRO A 48 5.61 6.88 -13.44
C PRO A 48 5.92 5.71 -12.50
N TRP A 49 5.05 4.69 -12.43
CA TRP A 49 5.29 3.49 -11.63
C TRP A 49 6.67 2.85 -11.87
N ARG A 50 7.17 2.92 -13.10
CA ARG A 50 8.47 2.36 -13.50
C ARG A 50 9.65 3.08 -12.85
N ASP A 51 9.46 4.33 -12.43
CA ASP A 51 10.47 5.18 -11.80
C ASP A 51 10.39 5.14 -10.27
N MET A 52 9.45 4.37 -9.72
CA MET A 52 9.34 4.11 -8.29
C MET A 52 10.64 3.49 -7.75
N HIS A 53 11.09 3.97 -6.58
CA HIS A 53 12.29 3.46 -5.93
C HIS A 53 12.22 1.93 -5.69
N GLU A 54 13.32 1.24 -6.02
CA GLU A 54 13.44 -0.22 -5.87
C GLU A 54 13.31 -0.72 -4.42
N CYS A 55 13.51 0.17 -3.44
CA CYS A 55 13.32 -0.15 -2.02
C CYS A 55 11.89 -0.61 -1.71
N TYR A 56 10.90 -0.25 -2.53
CA TYR A 56 9.50 -0.70 -2.37
C TYR A 56 9.18 -2.01 -3.11
N GLY A 57 10.15 -2.57 -3.85
CA GLY A 57 10.01 -3.81 -4.61
C GLY A 57 9.75 -3.57 -6.09
N LYS A 58 9.34 -4.62 -6.80
CA LYS A 58 9.11 -4.54 -8.26
C LYS A 58 7.87 -3.70 -8.56
N TRP A 59 8.02 -2.63 -9.33
CA TRP A 59 6.93 -1.71 -9.70
C TRP A 59 5.66 -2.43 -10.18
N ASN A 60 5.81 -3.48 -10.99
CA ASN A 60 4.66 -4.22 -11.53
C ASN A 60 3.86 -4.94 -10.42
N SER A 61 4.55 -5.47 -9.40
CA SER A 61 3.89 -6.08 -8.25
C SER A 61 3.12 -5.04 -7.43
N VAL A 62 3.69 -3.84 -7.28
CA VAL A 62 3.04 -2.72 -6.57
C VAL A 62 1.80 -2.27 -7.34
N TYR A 63 1.94 -2.03 -8.65
CA TYR A 63 0.83 -1.60 -9.50
C TYR A 63 -0.32 -2.62 -9.55
N VAL A 64 -0.02 -3.90 -9.73
CA VAL A 64 -1.05 -4.97 -9.74
C VAL A 64 -1.81 -5.00 -8.41
N ARG A 65 -1.11 -4.79 -7.29
CA ARG A 65 -1.73 -4.72 -5.98
C ARG A 65 -2.59 -3.47 -5.81
N PHE A 66 -2.08 -2.31 -6.24
CA PHE A 66 -2.84 -1.05 -6.24
C PHE A 66 -4.16 -1.19 -6.99
N ARG A 67 -4.12 -1.78 -8.18
CA ARG A 67 -5.29 -2.08 -9.02
C ARG A 67 -6.29 -3.01 -8.32
N ARG A 68 -5.83 -4.13 -7.75
CA ARG A 68 -6.71 -5.05 -6.99
C ARG A 68 -7.38 -4.38 -5.80
N TRP A 69 -6.64 -3.57 -5.06
CA TRP A 69 -7.17 -2.86 -3.90
C TRP A 69 -8.20 -1.81 -4.30
N ALA A 70 -8.03 -1.16 -5.45
CA ALA A 70 -9.05 -0.29 -6.03
C ALA A 70 -10.32 -1.06 -6.40
N GLU A 71 -10.18 -2.20 -7.07
CA GLU A 71 -11.31 -3.05 -7.43
C GLU A 71 -12.04 -3.63 -6.20
N GLN A 72 -11.34 -3.80 -5.07
CA GLN A 72 -11.89 -4.28 -3.80
C GLN A 72 -12.43 -3.16 -2.89
N GLY A 73 -12.33 -1.89 -3.29
CA GLY A 73 -12.77 -0.76 -2.47
C GLY A 73 -11.89 -0.44 -1.24
N VAL A 74 -10.71 -1.05 -1.13
CA VAL A 74 -9.79 -0.85 0.01
C VAL A 74 -9.38 0.61 0.16
N TRP A 75 -9.18 1.32 -0.96
CA TRP A 75 -8.83 2.75 -0.92
C TRP A 75 -9.93 3.63 -0.33
N GLY A 76 -11.20 3.28 -0.56
CA GLY A 76 -12.33 4.00 0.04
C GLY A 76 -12.33 3.87 1.56
N ALA A 77 -12.27 2.62 2.05
CA ALA A 77 -12.20 2.35 3.49
C ALA A 77 -10.98 3.00 4.16
N LEU A 78 -9.83 3.01 3.48
CA LEU A 78 -8.61 3.64 3.96
C LEU A 78 -8.78 5.17 4.09
N LEU A 79 -9.34 5.82 3.06
CA LEU A 79 -9.55 7.27 3.07
C LEU A 79 -10.59 7.68 4.13
N GLU A 80 -11.70 6.96 4.24
CA GLU A 80 -12.71 7.19 5.28
C GLU A 80 -12.10 7.10 6.68
N THR A 81 -11.34 6.04 6.96
CA THR A 81 -10.70 5.84 8.27
C THR A 81 -9.67 6.94 8.57
N LEU A 82 -8.89 7.37 7.57
CA LEU A 82 -7.92 8.45 7.77
C LEU A 82 -8.59 9.81 7.99
N VAL A 83 -9.75 10.06 7.36
CA VAL A 83 -10.54 11.28 7.60
C VAL A 83 -11.15 11.29 8.99
N GLU A 84 -11.57 10.14 9.53
CA GLU A 84 -12.11 10.02 10.90
C GLU A 84 -11.04 10.15 12.00
N LEU A 85 -9.77 9.90 11.68
CA LEU A 85 -8.64 10.03 12.60
C LEU A 85 -8.04 11.44 12.66
N GLY A 86 -8.43 12.32 11.73
CA GLY A 86 -7.99 13.72 11.63
C GLY A 86 -9.04 14.72 12.10
#